data_AF-A0A0C9Z494-F1
#
_entry.id   AF-A0A0C9Z494-F1
#
_cell.length_a   1.000
_cell.length_b   1.000
_cell.length_c   1.000
_cell.angle_alpha   90.00
_cell.angle_beta   90.00
_cell.angle_gamma   90.00
#
_symmetry.space_group_name_H-M   'P 1'
#
loop_
_entity.id
_entity.type
_entity.pdbx_description
1 polymer ?
#
loop_
_entity_poly.entity_id
_entity_poly.type
_entity_poly.pdbx_seq_one_letter_code
_entity_poly.pdbx_strand_id
1 'polypeptide(L)'
;GSYTLDELTKFLQFCDMYQCCHAREFVVSHVFAARFRFHPAQLINLAIKYHVRSLFPFAFQSLAETPITKITQAHRELMGNEVFLNVVYVQAALDHHRQIVAAEEPRILMHSNDCDDPVGCSEDWHATWWNGMGHFLLDGRNPQPYGDAVKCFKDMSFGRVSEGCKDLMFKILDDGAAFRHAEHFITEACQFLLEKLVYEP
;
A
#
# COMPACT_ATOMS: atom_id res chain seq x y z
N GLY A 1 4.21 30.12 9.78
CA GLY A 1 4.19 30.32 8.32
C GLY A 1 4.42 28.98 7.66
N SER A 2 3.77 28.70 6.53
CA SER A 2 3.99 27.46 5.78
C SER A 2 5.16 27.63 4.83
N TYR A 3 6.24 26.87 5.00
CA TYR A 3 7.32 26.80 4.01
C TYR A 3 6.89 26.04 2.76
N THR A 4 7.37 26.49 1.60
CA THR A 4 7.28 25.77 0.33
C THR A 4 8.36 24.68 0.23
N LEU A 5 8.17 23.72 -0.67
CA LEU A 5 9.18 22.69 -0.89
C LEU A 5 10.52 23.26 -1.37
N ASP A 6 10.47 24.29 -2.23
CA ASP A 6 11.66 24.96 -2.76
C ASP A 6 12.48 25.63 -1.66
N GLU A 7 11.80 26.34 -0.74
CA GLU A 7 12.46 26.94 0.44
C GLU A 7 13.11 25.88 1.33
N LEU A 8 12.40 24.78 1.63
CA LEU A 8 12.94 23.69 2.44
C LEU A 8 14.13 22.99 1.74
N THR A 9 14.07 22.84 0.41
CA THR A 9 15.16 22.26 -0.40
C THR A 9 16.40 23.14 -0.37
N LYS A 10 16.24 24.45 -0.55
CA LYS A 10 17.33 25.43 -0.44
C LYS A 10 17.93 25.45 0.96
N PHE A 11 17.10 25.31 2.00
CA PHE A 11 17.58 25.23 3.37
C PHE A 11 18.38 23.93 3.61
N LEU A 12 17.90 22.77 3.15
CA LEU A 12 18.69 21.53 3.22
C LEU A 12 20.03 21.66 2.50
N GLN A 13 20.05 22.27 1.31
CA GLN A 13 21.28 22.54 0.58
C GLN A 13 22.25 23.43 1.37
N PHE A 14 21.74 24.47 2.02
CA PHE A 14 22.55 25.32 2.90
C PHE A 14 23.10 24.51 4.09
N CYS A 15 22.26 23.72 4.76
CA CYS A 15 22.68 22.93 5.92
C CYS A 15 23.77 21.92 5.56
N ASP A 16 23.66 21.25 4.40
CA ASP A 16 24.68 20.31 3.94
C ASP A 16 25.99 21.04 3.56
N MET A 17 25.90 22.18 2.88
CA MET A 17 27.06 22.97 2.48
C MET A 17 27.88 23.45 3.67
N TYR A 18 27.21 23.84 4.76
CA TYR A 18 27.84 24.38 5.97
C TYR A 18 27.84 23.38 7.14
N GLN A 19 27.53 22.11 6.90
CA GLN A 19 27.54 21.03 7.89
C GLN A 19 26.74 21.33 9.17
N CYS A 20 25.61 22.01 9.03
CA CYS A 20 24.75 22.43 10.13
C CYS A 20 23.76 21.33 10.53
N CYS A 21 24.21 20.32 11.29
CA CYS A 21 23.43 19.13 11.64
C CYS A 21 22.07 19.43 12.32
N HIS A 22 22.04 20.29 13.34
CA HIS A 22 20.81 20.63 14.06
C HIS A 22 19.78 21.35 13.16
N ALA A 23 20.26 22.26 12.30
CA ALA A 23 19.39 22.95 11.34
C ALA A 23 18.85 21.97 10.29
N ARG A 24 19.67 21.00 9.84
CA ARG A 24 19.23 19.93 8.93
C ARG A 24 18.11 19.11 9.55
N GLU A 25 18.26 18.65 10.80
CA GLU A 25 17.23 17.89 11.52
C GLU A 25 15.93 18.70 11.68
N PHE A 26 16.04 19.99 11.99
CA PHE A 26 14.90 20.89 12.02
C PHE A 26 14.16 20.95 10.67
N VAL A 27 14.88 21.08 9.55
CA VAL A 27 14.26 21.12 8.22
C VAL A 27 13.65 19.77 7.86
N VAL A 28 14.33 18.66 8.12
CA VAL A 28 13.82 17.30 7.89
C VAL A 28 12.51 17.06 8.65
N SER A 29 12.45 17.45 9.92
CA SER A 29 11.22 17.30 10.72
C SER A 29 10.06 18.13 10.16
N HIS A 30 10.33 19.33 9.61
CA HIS A 30 9.33 20.15 8.95
C HIS A 30 8.85 19.55 7.63
N VAL A 31 9.75 18.99 6.81
CA VAL A 31 9.40 18.25 5.59
C VAL A 31 8.51 17.05 5.96
N PHE A 32 8.90 16.28 6.97
CA PHE A 32 8.15 15.11 7.41
C PHE A 32 6.76 15.48 7.96
N ALA A 33 6.65 16.56 8.74
CA ALA A 33 5.37 17.05 9.23
C ALA A 33 4.44 17.51 8.10
N ALA A 34 5.02 18.09 7.04
CA ALA A 34 4.29 18.58 5.87
C ALA A 34 4.19 17.55 4.72
N ARG A 35 4.61 16.29 4.92
CA ARG A 35 4.80 15.29 3.86
C ARG A 35 3.59 15.10 2.93
N PHE A 36 2.37 15.16 3.46
CA PHE A 36 1.13 15.00 2.68
C PHE A 36 0.85 16.15 1.68
N ARG A 37 1.58 17.26 1.78
CA ARG A 37 1.44 18.42 0.88
C ARG A 37 2.30 18.31 -0.36
N PHE A 38 3.21 17.34 -0.39
CA PHE A 38 4.19 17.17 -1.45
C PHE A 38 3.88 15.91 -2.24
N HIS A 39 4.19 15.94 -3.53
CA HIS A 39 4.07 14.74 -4.34
C HIS A 39 5.11 13.71 -3.87
N PRO A 40 4.79 12.41 -3.77
CA PRO A 40 5.72 11.39 -3.29
C PRO A 40 7.06 11.34 -4.04
N ALA A 41 7.05 11.57 -5.36
CA ALA A 41 8.27 11.69 -6.17
C ALA A 41 9.24 12.79 -5.68
N GLN A 42 8.70 13.91 -5.20
CA GLN A 42 9.50 15.01 -4.65
C GLN A 42 10.16 14.59 -3.33
N LEU A 43 9.43 13.85 -2.50
CA LEU A 43 9.95 13.33 -1.23
C LEU A 43 11.03 12.27 -1.45
N ILE A 44 10.88 11.39 -2.44
CA ILE A 44 11.93 10.45 -2.86
C ILE A 44 13.19 11.20 -3.28
N ASN A 45 13.06 12.19 -4.16
CA ASN A 45 14.20 12.99 -4.60
C ASN A 45 14.92 13.65 -3.41
N LEU A 46 14.18 14.22 -2.46
CA LEU A 46 14.77 14.78 -1.25
C LEU A 46 15.46 13.72 -0.39
N ALA A 47 14.83 12.56 -0.21
CA ALA A 47 15.37 11.48 0.60
C ALA A 47 16.69 10.96 0.03
N ILE A 48 16.76 10.78 -1.29
CA ILE A 48 17.99 10.35 -1.98
C ILE A 48 19.05 11.45 -1.92
N LYS A 49 18.71 12.67 -2.38
CA LYS A 49 19.67 13.77 -2.53
C LYS A 49 20.31 14.21 -1.22
N TYR A 50 19.53 14.20 -0.14
CA TYR A 50 19.96 14.69 1.18
C TYR A 50 20.13 13.56 2.19
N HIS A 51 20.12 12.29 1.78
CA HIS A 51 20.31 11.14 2.68
C HIS A 51 19.35 11.12 3.88
N VAL A 52 18.04 11.31 3.62
CA VAL A 52 16.99 11.34 4.65
C VAL A 52 16.22 10.01 4.65
N ARG A 53 16.81 9.00 5.30
CA ARG A 53 16.28 7.61 5.31
C ARG A 53 14.86 7.50 5.84
N SER A 54 14.48 8.30 6.84
CA SER A 54 13.12 8.26 7.43
C SER A 54 12.01 8.72 6.48
N LEU A 55 12.34 9.50 5.44
CA LEU A 55 11.36 10.03 4.49
C LEU A 55 11.06 9.03 3.36
N PHE A 56 12.03 8.20 3.00
CA PHE A 56 11.95 7.34 1.83
C PHE A 56 10.83 6.29 1.92
N PRO A 57 10.66 5.53 3.04
CA PRO A 57 9.62 4.51 3.11
C PRO A 57 8.20 5.05 2.93
N PHE A 58 7.91 6.18 3.60
CA PHE A 58 6.62 6.85 3.46
C PHE A 58 6.36 7.27 2.02
N ALA A 59 7.36 7.88 1.37
CA ALA A 59 7.23 8.36 0.00
C ALA A 59 7.11 7.21 -1.00
N PHE A 60 7.84 6.11 -0.79
CA PHE A 60 7.78 4.95 -1.66
C PHE A 60 6.43 4.22 -1.56
N GLN A 61 5.93 4.02 -0.34
CA GLN A 61 4.59 3.46 -0.12
C GLN A 61 3.53 4.31 -0.82
N SER A 62 3.59 5.63 -0.65
CA SER A 62 2.66 6.56 -1.31
C SER A 62 2.76 6.50 -2.85
N LEU A 63 3.95 6.26 -3.41
CA LEU A 63 4.12 6.02 -4.85
C LEU A 63 3.50 4.70 -5.29
N ALA A 64 3.71 3.62 -4.54
CA ALA A 64 3.13 2.31 -4.85
C ALA A 64 1.60 2.35 -4.90
N GLU A 65 0.98 3.21 -4.10
CA GLU A 65 -0.48 3.44 -4.09
C GLU A 65 -0.95 4.47 -5.16
N THR A 66 -0.04 5.23 -5.77
CA THR A 66 -0.38 6.26 -6.77
C THR A 66 -0.58 5.62 -8.15
N PRO A 67 -1.74 5.80 -8.82
CA PRO A 67 -1.96 5.29 -10.17
C PRO A 67 -0.86 5.72 -11.15
N ILE A 68 -0.32 4.80 -11.95
CA ILE A 68 0.73 5.10 -12.95
C ILE A 68 0.32 6.26 -13.86
N THR A 69 -0.95 6.34 -14.22
CA THR A 69 -1.52 7.40 -15.07
C THR A 69 -1.40 8.81 -14.46
N LYS A 70 -1.20 8.91 -13.14
CA LYS A 70 -0.94 10.18 -12.42
C LYS A 70 0.55 10.50 -12.28
N ILE A 71 1.44 9.59 -12.68
CA ILE A 71 2.90 9.79 -12.64
C ILE A 71 3.38 10.42 -13.96
N THR A 72 3.62 11.72 -13.92
CA THR A 72 4.10 12.49 -15.08
C THR A 72 5.56 12.17 -15.42
N GLN A 73 6.04 12.64 -16.57
CA GLN A 73 7.46 12.56 -16.92
C GLN A 73 8.34 13.32 -15.90
N ALA A 74 7.92 14.52 -15.49
CA ALA A 74 8.65 15.30 -14.48
C ALA A 74 8.77 14.55 -13.13
N HIS A 75 7.72 13.82 -12.71
CA HIS A 75 7.81 12.98 -11.51
C HIS A 75 8.81 11.85 -11.67
N ARG A 76 8.88 11.23 -12.86
CA ARG A 76 9.87 10.18 -13.17
C ARG A 76 11.30 10.72 -13.14
N GLU A 77 11.52 11.89 -13.73
CA GLU A 77 12.82 12.56 -13.70
C GLU A 77 13.27 12.88 -12.27
N LEU A 78 12.35 13.27 -11.39
CA LEU A 78 12.65 13.53 -9.98
C LEU A 78 13.05 12.26 -9.19
N MET A 79 12.29 11.17 -9.32
CA MET A 79 12.55 9.95 -8.53
C MET A 79 13.65 9.06 -9.14
N GLY A 80 13.95 9.25 -10.42
CA GLY A 80 14.89 8.43 -11.18
C GLY A 80 14.29 7.12 -11.71
N ASN A 81 14.93 6.56 -12.75
CA ASN A 81 14.46 5.36 -13.43
C ASN A 81 14.37 4.14 -12.50
N GLU A 82 15.33 4.00 -11.58
CA GLU A 82 15.40 2.85 -10.71
C GLU A 82 14.20 2.77 -9.74
N VAL A 83 13.85 3.89 -9.11
CA VAL A 83 12.66 3.96 -8.25
C VAL A 83 11.40 3.73 -9.09
N PHE A 84 11.30 4.38 -10.25
CA PHE A 84 10.13 4.24 -11.12
C PHE A 84 9.89 2.79 -11.56
N LEU A 85 10.94 2.08 -12.00
CA LEU A 85 10.83 0.67 -12.41
C LEU A 85 10.33 -0.21 -11.26
N ASN A 86 10.85 -0.01 -10.05
CA ASN A 86 10.41 -0.77 -8.88
C ASN A 86 8.96 -0.47 -8.51
N VAL A 87 8.51 0.78 -8.61
CA VAL A 87 7.08 1.13 -8.43
C VAL A 87 6.21 0.36 -9.43
N VAL A 88 6.62 0.31 -10.70
CA VAL A 88 5.87 -0.43 -11.74
C VAL A 88 5.81 -1.93 -11.42
N TYR A 89 6.92 -2.55 -11.03
CA TYR A 89 6.95 -3.97 -10.66
C TYR A 89 6.10 -4.27 -9.43
N VAL A 90 6.20 -3.45 -8.40
CA VAL A 90 5.39 -3.58 -7.17
C VAL A 90 3.91 -3.45 -7.50
N GLN A 91 3.52 -2.48 -8.32
CA GLN A 91 2.11 -2.32 -8.72
C GLN A 91 1.60 -3.51 -9.54
N ALA A 92 2.39 -4.00 -10.49
CA ALA A 92 2.03 -5.21 -11.24
C ALA A 92 1.88 -6.44 -10.33
N ALA A 93 2.77 -6.61 -9.35
CA ALA A 93 2.67 -7.69 -8.36
C ALA A 93 1.43 -7.55 -7.47
N LEU A 94 1.12 -6.33 -7.01
CA LEU A 94 -0.08 -6.04 -6.23
C LEU A 94 -1.36 -6.32 -7.02
N ASP A 95 -1.42 -5.90 -8.28
CA ASP A 95 -2.58 -6.13 -9.14
C ASP A 95 -2.76 -7.62 -9.44
N HIS A 96 -1.67 -8.35 -9.69
CA HIS A 96 -1.74 -9.80 -9.85
C HIS A 96 -2.22 -10.49 -8.56
N HIS A 97 -1.70 -10.08 -7.40
CA HIS A 97 -2.14 -10.60 -6.12
C HIS A 97 -3.62 -10.32 -5.86
N ARG A 98 -4.13 -9.13 -6.22
CA ARG A 98 -5.55 -8.79 -6.11
C ARG A 98 -6.41 -9.71 -6.96
N GLN A 99 -5.96 -10.05 -8.17
CA GLN A 99 -6.65 -11.00 -9.04
C GLN A 99 -6.71 -12.40 -8.42
N ILE A 100 -5.61 -12.86 -7.80
CA ILE A 100 -5.58 -14.15 -7.09
C ILE A 100 -6.57 -14.13 -5.92
N VAL A 101 -6.51 -13.13 -5.04
CA VAL A 101 -7.42 -13.03 -3.88
C VAL A 101 -8.88 -12.93 -4.33
N ALA A 102 -9.17 -12.19 -5.40
CA ALA A 102 -10.50 -12.09 -5.95
C ALA A 102 -11.02 -13.44 -6.50
N ALA A 103 -10.15 -14.23 -7.13
CA ALA A 103 -10.50 -15.50 -7.76
C ALA A 103 -10.48 -16.69 -6.79
N GLU A 104 -9.67 -16.64 -5.74
CA GLU A 104 -9.48 -17.73 -4.79
C GLU A 104 -10.13 -17.38 -3.45
N GLU A 105 -11.37 -17.82 -3.26
CA GLU A 105 -12.02 -17.72 -1.97
C GLU A 105 -11.35 -18.63 -0.93
N PRO A 106 -11.23 -18.20 0.33
CA PRO A 106 -10.88 -19.14 1.38
C PRO A 106 -12.00 -20.18 1.49
N ARG A 107 -11.64 -21.46 1.56
CA ARG A 107 -12.58 -22.58 1.53
C ARG A 107 -13.09 -22.89 2.94
N ILE A 108 -14.38 -23.19 3.05
CA ILE A 108 -14.96 -23.76 4.26
C ILE A 108 -14.50 -25.22 4.35
N LEU A 109 -13.43 -25.47 5.10
CA LEU A 109 -12.88 -26.83 5.30
C LEU A 109 -13.73 -27.66 6.28
N MET A 110 -14.36 -26.99 7.23
CA MET A 110 -15.22 -27.60 8.24
C MET A 110 -16.43 -26.69 8.46
N HIS A 111 -17.62 -27.23 8.24
CA HIS A 111 -18.86 -26.53 8.57
C HIS A 111 -19.09 -26.54 10.08
N SER A 112 -19.66 -25.46 10.58
CA SER A 112 -20.09 -25.37 11.98
C SER A 112 -21.28 -26.31 12.24
N ASN A 113 -21.48 -26.66 13.51
CA ASN A 113 -22.56 -27.57 13.93
C ASN A 113 -23.97 -27.01 13.66
N ASP A 114 -24.10 -25.71 13.44
CA ASP A 114 -25.34 -25.00 13.11
C ASP A 114 -25.61 -24.94 11.59
N CYS A 115 -24.78 -25.60 10.77
CA CYS A 115 -24.91 -25.60 9.33
C CYS A 115 -25.72 -26.81 8.83
N ASP A 116 -27.01 -26.58 8.57
CA ASP A 116 -27.93 -27.63 8.12
C ASP A 116 -27.80 -27.98 6.62
N ASP A 117 -27.25 -27.08 5.80
CA ASP A 117 -27.01 -27.27 4.35
C ASP A 117 -25.55 -26.90 3.98
N PRO A 118 -24.59 -27.83 4.17
CA PRO A 118 -23.18 -27.61 3.85
C PRO A 118 -22.91 -27.23 2.38
N VAL A 119 -23.68 -27.82 1.46
CA VAL A 119 -23.52 -27.58 0.01
C VAL A 119 -23.98 -26.17 -0.32
N GLY A 120 -25.20 -25.80 0.08
CA GLY A 120 -25.72 -24.45 -0.14
C GLY A 120 -24.94 -23.35 0.56
N CYS A 121 -24.41 -23.64 1.75
CA CYS A 121 -23.50 -22.75 2.47
C CYS A 121 -22.22 -22.48 1.66
N SER A 122 -21.60 -23.52 1.11
CA SER A 122 -20.39 -23.38 0.28
C SER A 122 -20.65 -22.64 -1.03
N GLU A 123 -21.77 -22.94 -1.70
CA GLU A 123 -22.19 -22.25 -2.93
C GLU A 123 -22.43 -20.76 -2.71
N ASP A 124 -23.19 -20.41 -1.66
CA ASP A 124 -23.51 -19.01 -1.34
C ASP A 124 -22.26 -18.27 -0.86
N TRP A 125 -21.34 -18.93 -0.16
CA TRP A 125 -20.04 -18.36 0.19
C TRP A 125 -19.23 -18.02 -1.06
N HIS A 126 -19.08 -18.97 -1.99
CA HIS A 126 -18.37 -18.75 -3.26
C HIS A 126 -19.00 -17.60 -4.06
N ALA A 127 -20.32 -17.62 -4.21
CA ALA A 127 -21.05 -16.57 -4.91
C ALA A 127 -20.90 -15.20 -4.23
N THR A 128 -20.98 -15.14 -2.90
CA THR A 128 -20.84 -13.89 -2.14
C THR A 128 -19.41 -13.37 -2.24
N TRP A 129 -18.39 -14.25 -2.16
CA TRP A 129 -16.99 -13.87 -2.32
C TRP A 129 -16.74 -13.19 -3.65
N TRP A 130 -17.14 -13.83 -4.76
CA TRP A 130 -16.95 -13.26 -6.09
C TRP A 130 -17.72 -11.95 -6.27
N ASN A 131 -19.01 -11.92 -5.88
CA ASN A 131 -19.86 -10.74 -6.01
C ASN A 131 -19.49 -9.60 -5.04
N GLY A 132 -18.77 -9.91 -3.96
CA GLY A 132 -18.30 -8.95 -2.96
C GLY A 132 -16.81 -8.66 -3.11
N MET A 133 -15.97 -9.47 -2.48
CA MET A 133 -14.50 -9.31 -2.51
C MET A 133 -13.95 -9.21 -3.94
N GLY A 134 -14.41 -10.06 -4.85
CA GLY A 134 -13.98 -10.02 -6.25
C GLY A 134 -14.22 -8.65 -6.88
N HIS A 135 -15.44 -8.12 -6.74
CA HIS A 135 -15.77 -6.78 -7.23
C HIS A 135 -15.05 -5.66 -6.50
N PHE A 136 -14.95 -5.71 -5.17
CA PHE A 136 -14.27 -4.66 -4.41
C PHE A 136 -12.80 -4.53 -4.78
N LEU A 137 -12.12 -5.65 -5.05
CA LEU A 137 -10.69 -5.65 -5.40
C LEU A 137 -10.45 -5.33 -6.88
N LEU A 138 -11.36 -5.73 -7.77
CA LEU A 138 -11.16 -5.64 -9.23
C LEU A 138 -11.93 -4.52 -9.92
N ASP A 139 -12.69 -3.69 -9.19
CA ASP A 139 -13.36 -2.53 -9.78
C ASP A 139 -12.34 -1.58 -10.43
N GLY A 140 -12.33 -1.52 -11.76
CA GLY A 140 -11.42 -0.65 -12.51
C GLY A 140 -11.66 0.85 -12.32
N ARG A 141 -12.79 1.25 -11.72
CA ARG A 141 -13.07 2.65 -11.38
C ARG A 141 -12.53 3.03 -10.01
N ASN A 142 -12.65 2.13 -9.03
CA ASN A 142 -12.27 2.39 -7.64
C ASN A 142 -11.93 1.09 -6.89
N PRO A 143 -10.78 0.47 -7.20
CA PRO A 143 -10.38 -0.76 -6.52
C PRO A 143 -10.11 -0.44 -5.05
N GLN A 144 -10.74 -1.18 -4.15
CA GLN A 144 -10.60 -0.98 -2.71
C GLN A 144 -9.27 -1.55 -2.21
N PRO A 145 -8.59 -0.88 -1.26
CA PRO A 145 -7.57 -1.51 -0.44
C PRO A 145 -8.14 -2.74 0.29
N TYR A 146 -7.30 -3.74 0.59
CA TYR A 146 -7.77 -4.99 1.23
C TYR A 146 -8.55 -4.75 2.52
N GLY A 147 -8.06 -3.86 3.40
CA GLY A 147 -8.75 -3.58 4.66
C GLY A 147 -10.16 -3.02 4.46
N ASP A 148 -10.33 -2.11 3.51
CA ASP A 148 -11.63 -1.53 3.19
C ASP A 148 -12.54 -2.55 2.48
N ALA A 149 -11.99 -3.36 1.57
CA ALA A 149 -12.71 -4.43 0.90
C ALA A 149 -13.27 -5.45 1.91
N VAL A 150 -12.45 -5.90 2.87
CA VAL A 150 -12.87 -6.83 3.93
C VAL A 150 -13.97 -6.22 4.80
N LYS A 151 -13.83 -4.94 5.16
CA LYS A 151 -14.83 -4.24 5.95
C LYS A 151 -16.17 -4.19 5.21
N CYS A 152 -16.19 -3.77 3.96
CA CYS A 152 -17.40 -3.74 3.14
C CYS A 152 -17.99 -5.13 2.93
N PHE A 153 -17.15 -6.15 2.76
CA PHE A 153 -17.57 -7.53 2.58
C PHE A 153 -18.28 -8.10 3.82
N LYS A 154 -17.76 -7.81 5.02
CA LYS A 154 -18.37 -8.25 6.28
C LYS A 154 -19.78 -7.68 6.50
N ASP A 155 -20.11 -6.55 5.87
CA ASP A 155 -21.42 -5.91 5.95
C ASP A 155 -22.43 -6.47 4.91
N MET A 156 -22.04 -7.43 4.07
CA MET A 156 -22.90 -8.00 3.02
C MET A 156 -23.88 -9.07 3.54
N SER A 157 -24.89 -9.40 2.72
CA SER A 157 -25.75 -10.55 2.94
C SER A 157 -25.13 -11.83 2.36
N PHE A 158 -25.10 -12.91 3.15
CA PHE A 158 -24.44 -14.17 2.82
C PHE A 158 -25.42 -15.33 2.54
N GLY A 159 -26.69 -15.04 2.22
CA GLY A 159 -27.67 -16.07 1.89
C GLY A 159 -27.80 -17.16 2.95
N ARG A 160 -27.56 -18.42 2.54
CA ARG A 160 -27.66 -19.65 3.34
C ARG A 160 -26.42 -19.96 4.17
N VAL A 161 -25.37 -19.13 4.14
CA VAL A 161 -24.20 -19.35 5.00
C VAL A 161 -24.64 -19.19 6.46
N SER A 162 -24.42 -20.22 7.30
CA SER A 162 -24.74 -20.15 8.73
C SER A 162 -23.85 -19.16 9.46
N GLU A 163 -24.32 -18.61 10.57
CA GLU A 163 -23.52 -17.67 11.37
C GLU A 163 -22.22 -18.32 11.87
N GLY A 164 -22.27 -19.57 12.31
CA GLY A 164 -21.06 -20.30 12.72
C GLY A 164 -20.05 -20.48 11.59
N CYS A 165 -20.50 -20.71 10.34
CA CYS A 165 -19.59 -20.78 9.19
C CYS A 165 -19.02 -19.39 8.85
N LYS A 166 -19.83 -18.32 8.91
CA LYS A 166 -19.33 -16.94 8.70
C LYS A 166 -18.25 -16.57 9.69
N ASP A 167 -18.46 -16.85 10.97
CA ASP A 167 -17.49 -16.55 12.03
C ASP A 167 -16.15 -17.25 11.80
N LEU A 168 -16.18 -18.52 11.36
CA LEU A 168 -14.95 -19.24 11.00
C LEU A 168 -14.24 -18.58 9.81
N MET A 169 -14.97 -18.20 8.78
CA MET A 169 -14.40 -17.53 7.62
C MET A 169 -13.87 -16.14 7.95
N PHE A 170 -14.58 -15.36 8.75
CA PHE A 170 -14.15 -14.04 9.16
C PHE A 170 -12.90 -14.09 10.05
N LYS A 171 -12.71 -15.12 10.88
CA LYS A 171 -11.43 -15.35 11.57
C LYS A 171 -10.29 -15.55 10.59
N ILE A 172 -10.48 -16.33 9.51
CA ILE A 172 -9.45 -16.51 8.47
C ILE A 172 -9.12 -15.17 7.78
N LEU A 173 -10.14 -14.33 7.54
CA LEU A 173 -9.93 -13.01 6.96
C LEU A 173 -9.22 -12.04 7.92
N ASP A 174 -9.58 -12.07 9.20
CA ASP A 174 -8.96 -11.25 10.25
C ASP A 174 -7.51 -11.68 10.52
N ASP A 175 -7.23 -12.98 10.41
CA ASP A 175 -5.87 -13.49 10.39
C ASP A 175 -5.06 -12.88 9.26
N GLY A 176 -5.68 -12.42 8.16
CA GLY A 176 -5.12 -11.48 7.19
C GLY A 176 -3.83 -11.93 6.49
N ALA A 177 -3.51 -13.23 6.49
CA ALA A 177 -2.25 -13.75 5.98
C ALA A 177 -2.03 -13.39 4.49
N ALA A 178 -3.07 -13.52 3.67
CA ALA A 178 -3.02 -13.13 2.26
C ALA A 178 -2.83 -11.61 2.10
N PHE A 179 -3.46 -10.78 2.93
CA PHE A 179 -3.38 -9.32 2.81
C PHE A 179 -2.00 -8.79 3.23
N ARG A 180 -1.40 -9.36 4.27
CA ARG A 180 -0.03 -9.02 4.70
C ARG A 180 1.02 -9.41 3.67
N HIS A 181 0.77 -10.43 2.85
CA HIS A 181 1.69 -10.79 1.77
C HIS A 181 1.82 -9.65 0.74
N ALA A 182 0.77 -8.88 0.50
CA ALA A 182 0.83 -7.72 -0.38
C ALA A 182 1.73 -6.60 0.16
N GLU A 183 1.76 -6.38 1.48
CA GLU A 183 2.64 -5.38 2.12
C GLU A 183 4.13 -5.74 1.95
N HIS A 184 4.42 -7.03 1.79
CA HIS A 184 5.78 -7.51 1.59
C HIS A 184 6.39 -7.00 0.28
N PHE A 185 5.62 -6.99 -0.82
CA PHE A 185 6.09 -6.45 -2.11
C PHE A 185 6.58 -5.01 -1.99
N ILE A 186 5.85 -4.17 -1.25
CA ILE A 186 6.20 -2.77 -1.04
C ILE A 186 7.43 -2.69 -0.12
N THR A 187 7.43 -3.43 0.99
CA THR A 187 8.46 -3.36 2.02
C THR A 187 9.82 -3.83 1.51
N GLU A 188 9.86 -4.96 0.79
CA GLU A 188 11.10 -5.49 0.22
C GLU A 188 11.69 -4.56 -0.83
N ALA A 189 10.87 -4.09 -1.78
CA ALA A 189 11.33 -3.15 -2.81
C ALA A 189 11.79 -1.83 -2.19
N CYS A 190 11.06 -1.33 -1.19
CA CYS A 190 11.44 -0.15 -0.44
C CYS A 190 12.79 -0.32 0.25
N GLN A 191 12.99 -1.44 0.96
CA GLN A 191 14.23 -1.70 1.68
C GLN A 191 15.41 -1.83 0.73
N PHE A 192 15.24 -2.59 -0.36
CA PHE A 192 16.24 -2.72 -1.42
C PHE A 192 16.68 -1.36 -1.96
N LEU A 193 15.72 -0.49 -2.30
CA LEU A 193 16.02 0.85 -2.81
C LEU A 193 16.64 1.76 -1.74
N LEU A 194 16.15 1.67 -0.50
CA LEU A 194 16.66 2.47 0.61
C LEU A 194 18.13 2.16 0.89
N GLU A 195 18.51 0.89 0.91
CA GLU A 195 19.89 0.44 1.08
C GLU A 195 20.79 0.84 -0.10
N LYS A 196 20.25 0.78 -1.32
CA LYS A 196 21.00 1.07 -2.53
C LYS A 196 21.19 2.57 -2.81
N LEU A 197 20.17 3.38 -2.54
CA LEU A 197 20.10 4.78 -2.99
C LEU A 197 20.29 5.80 -1.87
N VAL A 198 20.08 5.43 -0.60
CA VAL A 198 20.12 6.37 0.53
C VAL A 198 21.21 5.96 1.52
N TYR A 199 22.43 6.44 1.27
CA TYR A 199 23.59 6.18 2.13
C TYR A 199 23.39 6.73 3.56
N GLU A 200 23.99 6.06 4.54
CA GLU A 200 24.14 6.53 5.92
C GLU A 200 25.60 7.00 6.08
N PRO A 201 25.87 8.33 6.20
CA PRO A 201 27.21 8.91 6.30
C PRO A 201 28.12 8.27 7.36
#